data_AF-A0A957YHN7-F1
#
_entry.id   AF-A0A957YHN7-F1
#
_cell.length_a   1.000
_cell.length_b   1.000
_cell.length_c   1.000
_cell.angle_alpha   90.00
_cell.angle_beta   90.00
_cell.angle_gamma   90.00
#
_symmetry.space_group_name_H-M   'P 1'
#
loop_
_entity.id
_entity.type
_entity.pdbx_description
1 polymer ?
#
loop_
_entity_poly.entity_id
_entity_poly.type
_entity_poly.pdbx_seq_one_letter_code
_entity_poly.pdbx_strand_id
1 'polypeptide(L)'
;MSTKSIAWITGTLTLLMALFSFILSFNALTDLATQHDVSIPYLFPLVVEAGVIIFSLNALYRSIHGEHARWQWTLILGSSLIAGIFNVLHAEPNIVSRVMAAMPSLFLLLSFESFLNQVKHSVQRANILKSIEQLEVDLQQKQLELDQLFEDKQTELDALVQAKQVELEQLNRDIDDLNQAIEQRATKLAQLKNELEQAKRVQDSTLERAKKVKAKRDATAIEQRRTELLNILITDGDIGVSAMADKLNASRGTVYSDLKTLSEAGQISKNGNGWEVV
;
A
#
# COMPACT_ATOMS: atom_id res chain seq x y z
N MET A 1 -34.65 7.13 49.14
CA MET A 1 -35.74 6.56 48.32
C MET A 1 -35.22 6.35 46.91
N SER A 2 -35.40 5.17 46.29
CA SER A 2 -34.92 4.92 44.91
C SER A 2 -35.76 5.70 43.88
N THR A 3 -35.17 6.09 42.75
CA THR A 3 -35.88 6.74 41.63
C THR A 3 -37.03 5.87 41.11
N LYS A 4 -36.85 4.54 41.13
CA LYS A 4 -37.92 3.57 40.80
C LYS A 4 -39.07 3.63 41.81
N SER A 5 -38.76 3.75 43.09
CA SER A 5 -39.78 3.86 44.15
C SER A 5 -40.55 5.18 44.03
N ILE A 6 -39.87 6.29 43.76
CA ILE A 6 -40.52 7.58 43.50
C ILE A 6 -41.48 7.44 42.31
N ALA A 7 -41.00 6.89 41.19
CA ALA A 7 -41.81 6.73 40.00
C ALA A 7 -43.06 5.87 40.24
N TRP A 8 -42.91 4.74 40.94
CA TRP A 8 -44.03 3.87 41.31
C TRP A 8 -45.05 4.56 42.21
N ILE A 9 -44.58 5.26 43.25
CA ILE A 9 -45.46 5.96 44.19
C ILE A 9 -46.21 7.07 43.45
N THR A 10 -45.51 7.92 42.71
CA THR A 10 -46.12 9.01 41.94
C THR A 10 -47.10 8.48 40.90
N GLY A 11 -46.75 7.43 40.15
CA GLY A 11 -47.62 6.85 39.14
C GLY A 11 -48.89 6.25 39.75
N THR A 12 -48.75 5.54 40.88
CA THR A 12 -49.89 4.98 41.62
C THR A 12 -50.82 6.07 42.15
N LEU A 13 -50.27 7.11 42.78
CA LEU A 13 -51.07 8.23 43.30
C LEU A 13 -51.77 9.00 42.17
N THR A 14 -51.09 9.18 41.04
CA THR A 14 -51.65 9.84 39.86
C THR A 14 -52.80 9.02 39.27
N LEU A 15 -52.66 7.70 39.20
CA LEU A 15 -53.72 6.80 38.75
C LEU A 15 -54.93 6.82 39.68
N LEU A 16 -54.70 6.83 41.01
CA LEU A 16 -55.77 6.95 42.00
C LEU A 16 -56.50 8.30 41.87
N MET A 17 -55.76 9.40 41.67
CA MET A 17 -56.34 10.72 41.45
C MET A 17 -57.20 10.76 40.18
N ALA A 18 -56.70 10.19 39.08
CA ALA A 18 -57.46 10.04 37.85
C ALA A 18 -58.73 9.21 38.07
N LEU A 19 -58.64 8.09 38.79
CA LEU A 19 -59.79 7.23 39.09
C LEU A 19 -60.86 7.96 39.91
N PHE A 20 -60.50 8.65 40.99
CA PHE A 20 -61.46 9.39 41.80
C PHE A 20 -62.08 10.56 41.05
N SER A 21 -61.28 11.28 40.27
CA SER A 21 -61.76 12.35 39.41
C SER A 21 -62.75 11.84 38.35
N PHE A 22 -62.44 10.70 37.73
CA PHE A 22 -63.33 10.04 36.78
C PHE A 22 -64.65 9.64 37.44
N ILE A 23 -64.63 9.02 38.62
CA ILE A 23 -65.85 8.59 39.32
C ILE A 23 -66.76 9.79 39.65
N LEU A 24 -66.18 10.90 40.14
CA LEU A 24 -66.94 12.11 40.46
C LEU A 24 -67.55 12.74 39.21
N SER A 25 -66.78 12.85 38.13
CA SER A 25 -67.26 13.34 36.83
C SER A 25 -68.36 12.43 36.26
N PHE A 26 -68.15 11.12 36.32
CA PHE A 26 -69.09 10.12 35.81
C PHE A 26 -70.46 10.23 36.46
N ASN A 27 -70.52 10.39 37.78
CA ASN A 27 -71.78 10.54 38.50
C ASN A 27 -72.50 11.83 38.10
N ALA A 28 -71.79 12.97 38.09
CA ALA A 28 -72.38 14.26 37.73
C ALA A 28 -72.93 14.28 36.29
N LEU A 29 -72.21 13.70 35.33
CA LEU A 29 -72.68 13.56 33.95
C LEU A 29 -73.84 12.56 33.81
N THR A 30 -73.84 11.47 34.59
CA THR A 30 -74.96 10.50 34.61
C THR A 30 -76.24 11.17 35.12
N ASP A 31 -76.13 11.94 36.20
CA ASP A 31 -77.25 12.66 36.78
C ASP A 31 -77.76 13.74 35.83
N LEU A 32 -76.86 14.50 35.21
CA LEU A 32 -77.21 15.48 34.19
C LEU A 32 -77.92 14.83 32.99
N ALA A 33 -77.43 13.69 32.51
CA ALA A 33 -78.06 12.95 31.42
C ALA A 33 -79.46 12.44 31.81
N THR A 34 -79.64 12.04 33.07
CA THR A 34 -80.94 11.62 33.61
C THR A 34 -81.93 12.80 33.67
N GLN A 35 -81.47 13.99 34.07
CA GLN A 35 -82.29 15.21 34.09
C GLN A 35 -82.75 15.68 32.70
N HIS A 36 -82.02 15.27 31.65
CA HIS A 36 -82.32 15.59 30.26
C HIS A 36 -82.91 14.41 29.48
N ASP A 37 -83.44 13.39 30.16
CA ASP A 37 -84.14 12.24 29.57
C ASP A 37 -83.33 11.46 28.51
N VAL A 38 -82.00 11.39 28.67
CA VAL A 38 -81.14 10.55 27.83
C VAL A 38 -81.50 9.07 28.06
N SER A 39 -81.74 8.32 26.98
CA SER A 39 -82.28 6.95 27.07
C SER A 39 -81.42 5.99 27.90
N ILE A 40 -80.10 6.17 27.91
CA ILE A 40 -79.15 5.36 28.70
C ILE A 40 -78.16 6.32 29.38
N PRO A 41 -78.51 6.90 30.55
CA PRO A 41 -77.73 7.98 31.15
C PRO A 41 -76.26 7.64 31.42
N TYR A 42 -75.97 6.40 31.84
CA TYR A 42 -74.60 5.96 32.17
C TYR A 42 -73.66 5.87 30.94
N LEU A 43 -74.20 5.79 29.72
CA LEU A 43 -73.38 5.81 28.50
C LEU A 43 -72.89 7.21 28.15
N PHE A 44 -73.60 8.24 28.57
CA PHE A 44 -73.23 9.63 28.30
C PHE A 44 -71.83 10.00 28.83
N PRO A 45 -71.52 9.83 30.14
CA PRO A 45 -70.17 10.08 30.63
C PRO A 45 -69.12 9.18 29.99
N LEU A 46 -69.47 7.93 29.67
CA LEU A 46 -68.52 7.01 29.02
C LEU A 46 -68.06 7.56 27.68
N VAL A 47 -68.96 8.10 26.86
CA VAL A 47 -68.61 8.71 25.56
C VAL A 47 -67.77 9.96 25.74
N VAL A 48 -68.15 10.83 26.68
CA VAL A 48 -67.45 12.10 26.93
C VAL A 48 -66.02 11.84 27.42
N GLU A 49 -65.86 10.97 28.42
CA GLU A 49 -64.56 10.69 29.04
C GLU A 49 -63.69 9.74 28.21
N ALA A 50 -64.28 8.81 27.43
CA ALA A 50 -63.51 7.97 26.51
C ALA A 50 -62.77 8.80 25.47
N GLY A 51 -63.32 9.94 25.05
CA GLY A 51 -62.63 10.89 24.17
C GLY A 51 -61.28 11.30 24.74
N VAL A 52 -61.24 11.79 25.98
CA VAL A 52 -60.01 12.22 26.66
C VAL A 52 -58.99 11.08 26.69
N ILE A 53 -59.42 9.87 27.07
CA ILE A 53 -58.55 8.69 27.17
C ILE A 53 -57.99 8.29 25.79
N ILE A 54 -58.84 8.18 24.77
CA ILE A 54 -58.45 7.77 23.42
C ILE A 54 -57.49 8.78 22.80
N PHE A 55 -57.81 10.08 22.88
CA PHE A 55 -56.99 11.13 22.31
C PHE A 55 -55.63 11.22 23.00
N SER A 56 -55.61 11.06 24.32
CA SER A 56 -54.38 11.04 25.13
C SER A 56 -53.51 9.82 24.84
N LEU A 57 -54.08 8.61 24.70
CA LEU A 57 -53.32 7.42 24.27
C LEU A 57 -52.75 7.58 22.86
N ASN A 58 -53.51 8.18 21.94
CA ASN A 58 -53.02 8.46 20.60
C ASN A 58 -51.90 9.52 20.60
N ALA A 59 -51.99 10.53 21.47
CA ALA A 59 -50.91 11.50 21.68
C ALA A 59 -49.64 10.83 22.21
N LEU A 60 -49.78 9.91 23.18
CA LEU A 60 -48.67 9.12 23.70
C LEU A 60 -48.03 8.26 22.60
N TYR A 61 -48.85 7.53 21.84
CA TYR A 61 -48.38 6.69 20.73
C TYR A 61 -47.52 7.49 19.75
N ARG A 62 -48.05 8.61 19.26
CA ARG A 62 -47.31 9.51 18.35
C ARG A 62 -46.02 10.02 18.97
N SER A 63 -46.08 10.44 20.23
CA SER A 63 -44.91 10.99 20.89
C SER A 63 -43.80 9.97 21.13
N ILE A 64 -44.12 8.69 21.34
CA ILE A 64 -43.13 7.61 21.47
C ILE A 64 -42.47 7.33 20.11
N HIS A 65 -43.20 7.50 19.01
CA HIS A 65 -42.69 7.31 17.64
C HIS A 65 -42.05 8.59 17.04
N GLY A 66 -41.90 9.66 17.83
CA GLY A 66 -41.29 10.91 17.37
C GLY A 66 -42.19 11.78 16.49
N GLU A 67 -43.48 11.47 16.40
CA GLU A 67 -44.45 12.25 15.63
C GLU A 67 -45.03 13.42 16.42
N HIS A 68 -45.45 14.47 15.70
CA HIS A 68 -46.15 15.60 16.31
C HIS A 68 -47.60 15.24 16.69
N ALA A 69 -47.97 15.54 17.95
CA ALA A 69 -49.30 15.24 18.51
C ALA A 69 -50.24 16.47 18.61
N ARG A 70 -50.01 17.52 17.80
CA ARG A 70 -50.73 18.82 17.93
C ARG A 70 -52.25 18.66 17.84
N TRP A 71 -52.73 17.83 16.92
CA TRP A 71 -54.17 17.60 16.72
C TRP A 71 -54.80 16.88 17.91
N GLN A 72 -54.11 15.86 18.44
CA GLN A 72 -54.56 15.14 19.63
C GLN A 72 -54.67 16.09 20.82
N TRP A 73 -53.72 16.99 20.99
CA TRP A 73 -53.78 18.03 22.03
C TRP A 73 -54.99 18.95 21.91
N THR A 74 -55.35 19.37 20.70
CA THR A 74 -56.59 20.13 20.47
C THR A 74 -57.82 19.32 20.88
N LEU A 75 -57.87 18.03 20.54
CA LEU A 75 -58.99 17.15 20.90
C LEU A 75 -59.07 16.88 22.41
N ILE A 76 -57.92 16.69 23.08
CA ILE A 76 -57.84 16.51 24.54
C ILE A 76 -58.37 17.77 25.23
N LEU A 77 -57.84 18.95 24.89
CA LEU A 77 -58.31 20.21 25.49
C LEU A 77 -59.80 20.44 25.23
N GLY A 78 -60.27 20.19 24.00
CA GLY A 78 -61.68 20.32 23.66
C GLY A 78 -62.58 19.38 24.48
N SER A 79 -62.25 18.09 24.51
CA SER A 79 -63.03 17.09 25.25
C SER A 79 -63.03 17.33 26.77
N SER A 80 -61.89 17.70 27.36
CA SER A 80 -61.80 18.03 28.78
C SER A 80 -62.57 19.31 29.14
N LEU A 81 -62.58 20.32 28.26
CA LEU A 81 -63.39 21.52 28.46
C LEU A 81 -64.89 21.20 28.45
N ILE A 82 -65.35 20.38 27.50
CA ILE A 82 -66.75 19.93 27.43
C ILE A 82 -67.14 19.18 28.70
N ALA A 83 -66.31 18.24 29.17
CA ALA A 83 -66.54 17.51 30.41
C ALA A 83 -66.64 18.45 31.62
N GLY A 84 -65.71 19.41 31.73
CA GLY A 84 -65.73 20.42 32.78
C GLY A 84 -66.98 21.30 32.76
N ILE A 85 -67.45 21.70 31.57
CA ILE A 85 -68.69 22.47 31.42
C ILE A 85 -69.88 21.66 31.91
N PHE A 86 -70.01 20.39 31.53
CA PHE A 86 -71.13 19.55 31.99
C PHE A 86 -71.14 19.36 33.51
N ASN A 87 -69.98 19.15 34.12
CA ASN A 87 -69.89 19.07 35.58
C ASN A 87 -70.33 20.38 36.26
N VAL A 88 -69.92 21.53 35.72
CA VAL A 88 -70.34 22.85 36.23
C VAL A 88 -71.84 23.07 36.06
N LEU A 89 -72.44 22.60 34.96
CA LEU A 89 -73.88 22.70 34.70
C LEU A 89 -74.71 21.83 35.65
N HIS A 90 -74.18 20.67 36.04
CA HIS A 90 -74.80 19.79 37.04
C HIS A 90 -74.76 20.41 38.45
N ALA A 91 -73.76 21.24 38.74
CA ALA A 91 -73.55 21.81 40.07
C ALA A 91 -74.57 22.90 40.44
N GLU A 92 -74.74 23.11 41.74
CA GLU A 92 -75.56 24.22 42.24
C GLU A 92 -75.07 25.59 41.71
N PRO A 93 -75.96 26.60 41.57
CA PRO A 93 -75.63 27.88 40.93
C PRO A 93 -74.60 28.75 41.67
N ASN A 94 -74.18 28.36 42.87
CA ASN A 94 -73.20 29.12 43.62
C ASN A 94 -71.78 28.94 43.04
N ILE A 95 -70.89 29.90 43.30
CA ILE A 95 -69.53 29.88 42.74
C ILE A 95 -68.72 28.71 43.30
N VAL A 96 -68.88 28.40 44.59
CA VAL A 96 -68.09 27.36 45.27
C VAL A 96 -68.38 25.98 44.71
N SER A 97 -69.66 25.59 44.58
CA SER A 97 -70.07 24.29 44.02
C SER A 97 -69.66 24.18 42.55
N ARG A 98 -69.76 25.25 41.76
CA ARG A 98 -69.29 25.24 40.36
C ARG A 98 -67.78 25.02 40.24
N VAL A 99 -66.98 25.69 41.08
CA VAL A 99 -65.54 25.47 41.12
C VAL A 99 -65.22 24.05 41.56
N MET A 100 -65.91 23.53 42.59
CA MET A 100 -65.73 22.16 43.06
C MET A 100 -66.10 21.12 42.00
N ALA A 101 -67.15 21.37 41.22
CA ALA A 101 -67.57 20.47 40.16
C ALA A 101 -66.62 20.49 38.93
N ALA A 102 -65.96 21.62 38.66
CA ALA A 102 -64.95 21.67 37.60
C ALA A 102 -63.66 20.89 37.95
N MET A 103 -63.34 20.76 39.25
CA MET A 103 -62.09 20.15 39.72
C MET A 103 -61.89 18.70 39.25
N PRO A 104 -62.88 17.79 39.31
CA PRO A 104 -62.77 16.44 38.76
C PRO A 104 -62.24 16.41 37.31
N SER A 105 -62.87 17.10 36.36
CA SER A 105 -62.41 17.08 34.95
C SER A 105 -61.00 17.66 34.79
N LEU A 106 -60.68 18.72 35.53
CA LEU A 106 -59.36 19.34 35.49
C LEU A 106 -58.29 18.39 36.04
N PHE A 107 -58.51 17.79 37.21
CA PHE A 107 -57.56 16.87 37.81
C PHE A 107 -57.45 15.56 37.04
N LEU A 108 -58.52 15.08 36.39
CA LEU A 108 -58.45 13.95 35.49
C LEU A 108 -57.49 14.22 34.34
N LEU A 109 -57.66 15.36 33.64
CA LEU A 109 -56.77 15.77 32.56
C LEU A 109 -55.31 15.87 33.03
N LEU A 110 -55.06 16.60 34.10
CA LEU A 110 -53.69 16.83 34.60
C LEU A 110 -53.04 15.54 35.12
N SER A 111 -53.81 14.68 35.79
CA SER A 111 -53.31 13.39 36.28
C SER A 111 -53.00 12.47 35.12
N PHE A 112 -53.90 12.36 34.13
CA PHE A 112 -53.67 11.50 32.98
C PHE A 112 -52.44 11.96 32.18
N GLU A 113 -52.29 13.27 31.97
CA GLU A 113 -51.12 13.84 31.30
C GLU A 113 -49.82 13.56 32.05
N SER A 114 -49.81 13.77 33.37
CA SER A 114 -48.65 13.45 34.21
C SER A 114 -48.26 11.98 34.11
N PHE A 115 -49.24 11.08 34.17
CA PHE A 115 -49.01 9.65 34.05
C PHE A 115 -48.47 9.25 32.67
N LEU A 116 -49.08 9.74 31.58
CA LEU A 116 -48.62 9.43 30.22
C LEU A 116 -47.22 9.96 29.96
N ASN A 117 -46.87 11.15 30.47
CA ASN A 117 -45.51 11.66 30.37
C ASN A 117 -44.51 10.79 31.13
N GLN A 118 -44.89 10.30 32.31
CA GLN A 118 -44.06 9.36 33.06
C GLN A 118 -43.84 8.05 32.28
N VAL A 119 -44.90 7.50 31.68
CA VAL A 119 -44.83 6.31 30.81
C VAL A 119 -43.94 6.58 29.60
N LYS A 120 -44.15 7.70 28.90
CA LYS A 120 -43.34 8.15 27.76
C LYS A 120 -41.85 8.17 28.10
N HIS A 121 -41.48 8.86 29.18
CA HIS A 121 -40.08 8.94 29.59
C HIS A 121 -39.50 7.57 29.94
N SER A 122 -40.30 6.70 30.55
CA SER A 122 -39.87 5.35 30.92
C SER A 122 -39.61 4.49 29.67
N VAL A 123 -40.48 4.56 28.66
CA VAL A 123 -40.32 3.86 27.37
C VAL A 123 -39.13 4.42 26.59
N GLN A 124 -39.02 5.75 26.45
CA GLN A 124 -37.90 6.38 25.74
C GLN A 124 -36.55 6.03 26.38
N ARG A 125 -36.49 6.03 27.72
CA ARG A 125 -35.28 5.62 28.44
C ARG A 125 -34.95 4.15 28.19
N ALA A 126 -35.93 3.25 28.19
CA ALA A 126 -35.71 1.84 27.90
C ALA A 126 -35.17 1.64 26.46
N ASN A 127 -35.73 2.36 25.48
CA ASN A 127 -35.25 2.32 24.09
C ASN A 127 -33.81 2.83 23.96
N ILE A 128 -33.45 3.92 24.67
CA ILE A 128 -32.09 4.44 24.70
C ILE A 128 -31.12 3.41 25.30
N LEU A 129 -31.47 2.80 26.44
CA LEU A 129 -30.63 1.78 27.06
C LEU A 129 -30.40 0.59 26.13
N LYS A 130 -31.44 0.12 25.45
CA LYS A 130 -31.32 -0.96 24.44
C LYS A 130 -30.40 -0.55 23.29
N SER A 131 -30.48 0.70 22.82
CA SER A 131 -29.58 1.19 21.76
C SER A 131 -28.13 1.31 22.22
N ILE A 132 -27.88 1.65 23.49
CA ILE A 132 -26.52 1.70 24.06
C ILE A 132 -25.93 0.30 24.17
N GLU A 133 -26.70 -0.67 24.67
CA GLU A 133 -26.29 -2.08 24.73
C GLU A 133 -25.94 -2.61 23.33
N GLN A 134 -26.78 -2.30 22.33
CA GLN A 134 -26.50 -2.67 20.95
C GLN A 134 -25.22 -2.02 20.41
N LEU A 135 -25.01 -0.73 20.69
CA LEU A 135 -23.77 -0.02 20.30
C LEU A 135 -22.53 -0.61 20.97
N GLU A 136 -22.62 -1.08 22.20
CA GLU A 136 -21.53 -1.73 22.90
C GLU A 136 -21.14 -3.05 22.23
N VAL A 137 -22.14 -3.87 21.84
CA VAL A 137 -21.93 -5.10 21.08
C VAL A 137 -21.30 -4.82 19.71
N ASP A 138 -21.82 -3.84 18.98
CA ASP A 138 -21.28 -3.45 17.66
C ASP A 138 -19.83 -2.95 17.78
N LEU A 139 -19.51 -2.20 18.84
CA LEU A 139 -18.16 -1.71 19.10
C LEU A 139 -17.19 -2.87 19.39
N GLN A 140 -17.59 -3.81 20.25
CA GLN A 140 -16.80 -5.02 20.53
C GLN A 140 -16.56 -5.85 19.26
N GLN A 141 -17.59 -6.02 18.43
CA GLN A 141 -17.45 -6.73 17.16
C GLN A 141 -16.46 -6.01 16.22
N LYS A 142 -16.55 -4.67 16.13
CA LYS A 142 -15.63 -3.89 15.29
C LYS A 142 -14.20 -3.92 15.80
N GLN A 143 -13.98 -3.96 17.11
CA GLN A 143 -12.64 -4.16 17.68
C GLN A 143 -12.07 -5.53 17.27
N LEU A 144 -12.86 -6.59 17.38
CA LEU A 144 -12.43 -7.93 16.99
C LEU A 144 -12.13 -8.04 15.50
N GLU A 145 -12.94 -7.43 14.64
CA GLU A 145 -12.69 -7.35 13.19
C GLU A 145 -11.37 -6.59 12.90
N LEU A 146 -11.08 -5.53 13.65
CA LEU A 146 -9.84 -4.76 13.51
C LEU A 146 -8.62 -5.60 13.91
N ASP A 147 -8.71 -6.30 15.05
CA ASP A 147 -7.63 -7.15 15.56
C ASP A 147 -7.32 -8.30 14.57
N GLN A 148 -8.36 -8.93 14.02
CA GLN A 148 -8.21 -9.95 12.98
C GLN A 148 -7.52 -9.39 11.73
N LEU A 149 -7.93 -8.22 11.26
CA LEU A 149 -7.33 -7.60 10.08
C LEU A 149 -5.85 -7.24 10.32
N PHE A 150 -5.51 -6.79 11.52
CA PHE A 150 -4.12 -6.55 11.91
C PHE A 150 -3.30 -7.84 11.91
N GLU A 151 -3.83 -8.92 12.48
CA GLU A 151 -3.15 -10.23 12.51
C GLU A 151 -2.94 -10.80 11.09
N ASP A 152 -3.96 -10.71 10.23
CA ASP A 152 -3.88 -11.12 8.83
C ASP A 152 -2.82 -10.31 8.07
N LYS A 153 -2.82 -8.99 8.25
CA LYS A 153 -1.85 -8.10 7.59
C LYS A 153 -0.43 -8.30 8.09
N GLN A 154 -0.26 -8.57 9.38
CA GLN A 154 1.05 -8.91 9.95
C GLN A 154 1.56 -10.22 9.35
N THR A 155 0.70 -11.24 9.25
CA THR A 155 1.04 -12.53 8.65
C THR A 155 1.40 -12.39 7.17
N GLU A 156 0.65 -11.60 6.40
CA GLU A 156 0.95 -11.31 4.99
C GLU A 156 2.30 -10.58 4.85
N LEU A 157 2.58 -9.61 5.72
CA LEU A 157 3.84 -8.88 5.72
C LEU A 157 5.02 -9.79 6.06
N ASP A 158 4.89 -10.64 7.08
CA ASP A 158 5.92 -11.60 7.48
C ASP A 158 6.21 -12.60 6.35
N ALA A 159 5.17 -13.09 5.66
CA ALA A 159 5.33 -13.96 4.49
C ALA A 159 6.06 -13.25 3.34
N LEU A 160 5.75 -11.98 3.08
CA LEU A 160 6.42 -11.19 2.04
C LEU A 160 7.90 -10.94 2.39
N VAL A 161 8.19 -10.61 3.64
CA VAL A 161 9.56 -10.40 4.14
C VAL A 161 10.37 -11.69 3.99
N GLN A 162 9.81 -12.84 4.40
CA GLN A 162 10.48 -14.13 4.24
C GLN A 162 10.73 -14.46 2.76
N ALA A 163 9.74 -14.27 1.89
CA ALA A 163 9.91 -14.51 0.45
C ALA A 163 11.03 -13.64 -0.15
N LYS A 164 11.09 -12.35 0.24
CA LYS A 164 12.15 -11.44 -0.20
C LYS A 164 13.52 -11.80 0.37
N GLN A 165 13.58 -12.29 1.60
CA GLN A 165 14.82 -12.76 2.20
C GLN A 165 15.39 -13.95 1.43
N VAL A 166 14.54 -14.92 1.05
CA VAL A 166 14.93 -16.07 0.21
C VAL A 166 15.43 -15.61 -1.17
N GLU A 167 14.75 -14.64 -1.79
CA GLU A 167 15.17 -14.05 -3.07
C GLU A 167 16.56 -13.38 -2.97
N LEU A 168 16.80 -12.60 -1.90
CA LEU A 168 18.11 -11.99 -1.65
C LEU A 168 19.22 -13.02 -1.41
N GLU A 169 18.93 -14.09 -0.67
CA GLU A 169 19.88 -15.19 -0.46
C GLU A 169 20.21 -15.94 -1.75
N GLN A 170 19.24 -16.08 -2.66
CA GLN A 170 19.51 -16.63 -3.99
C GLN A 170 20.38 -15.68 -4.81
N LEU A 171 20.03 -14.38 -4.84
CA LEU A 171 20.78 -13.39 -5.61
C LEU A 171 22.24 -13.27 -5.13
N ASN A 172 22.46 -13.33 -3.81
CA ASN A 172 23.81 -13.32 -3.23
C ASN A 172 24.62 -14.55 -3.67
N ARG A 173 24.01 -15.74 -3.68
CA ARG A 173 24.67 -16.96 -4.19
C ARG A 173 25.04 -16.81 -5.67
N ASP A 174 24.14 -16.28 -6.49
CA ASP A 174 24.40 -16.04 -7.91
C ASP A 174 25.55 -15.03 -8.12
N ILE A 175 25.63 -13.98 -7.29
CA ILE A 175 26.73 -13.01 -7.29
C ILE A 175 28.06 -13.70 -6.96
N ASP A 176 28.09 -14.55 -5.93
CA ASP A 176 29.28 -15.29 -5.53
C ASP A 176 29.76 -16.24 -6.65
N ASP A 177 28.85 -16.98 -7.26
CA ASP A 177 29.14 -17.86 -8.40
C ASP A 177 29.69 -17.08 -9.60
N LEU A 178 29.10 -15.92 -9.91
CA LEU A 178 29.59 -15.03 -10.97
C LEU A 178 30.98 -14.47 -10.67
N ASN A 179 31.24 -14.06 -9.43
CA ASN A 179 32.54 -13.57 -9.00
C ASN A 179 33.61 -14.66 -9.15
N GLN A 180 33.32 -15.89 -8.74
CA GLN A 180 34.22 -17.03 -8.95
C GLN A 180 34.47 -17.28 -10.45
N ALA A 181 33.44 -17.21 -11.29
CA ALA A 181 33.58 -17.37 -12.73
C ALA A 181 34.43 -16.26 -13.36
N ILE A 182 34.30 -15.02 -12.90
CA ILE A 182 35.15 -13.89 -13.33
C ILE A 182 36.61 -14.16 -12.95
N GLU A 183 36.88 -14.61 -11.72
CA GLU A 183 38.23 -14.90 -11.25
C GLU A 183 38.89 -16.06 -12.03
N GLN A 184 38.12 -17.13 -12.30
CA GLN A 184 38.55 -18.23 -13.15
C GLN A 184 38.84 -17.78 -14.59
N ARG A 185 38.03 -16.88 -15.16
CA ARG A 185 38.28 -16.33 -16.50
C ARG A 185 39.50 -15.42 -16.52
N ALA A 186 39.70 -14.61 -15.47
CA ALA A 186 40.85 -13.73 -15.34
C ALA A 186 42.16 -14.51 -15.26
N THR A 187 42.21 -15.58 -14.46
CA THR A 187 43.37 -16.48 -14.36
C THR A 187 43.65 -17.17 -15.69
N LYS A 188 42.61 -17.67 -16.37
CA LYS A 188 42.75 -18.28 -17.70
C LYS A 188 43.25 -17.28 -18.76
N LEU A 189 42.77 -16.04 -18.73
CA LEU A 189 43.30 -14.96 -19.59
C LEU A 189 44.78 -14.67 -19.31
N ALA A 190 45.20 -14.66 -18.04
CA ALA A 190 46.59 -14.47 -17.68
C ALA A 190 47.47 -15.63 -18.19
N GLN A 191 47.00 -16.88 -18.07
CA GLN A 191 47.67 -18.06 -18.63
C GLN A 191 47.82 -17.96 -20.15
N LEU A 192 46.73 -17.72 -20.88
CA LEU A 192 46.73 -17.56 -22.33
C LEU A 192 47.64 -16.42 -22.79
N LYS A 193 47.70 -15.30 -22.04
CA LYS A 193 48.60 -14.19 -22.33
C LYS A 193 50.07 -14.59 -22.17
N ASN A 194 50.41 -15.34 -21.11
CA ASN A 194 51.76 -15.85 -20.91
C ASN A 194 52.15 -16.86 -22.00
N GLU A 195 51.25 -17.77 -22.37
CA GLU A 195 51.46 -18.70 -23.48
C GLU A 195 51.70 -17.95 -24.80
N LEU A 196 50.92 -16.90 -25.07
CA LEU A 196 51.09 -16.04 -26.24
C LEU A 196 52.46 -15.33 -26.23
N GLU A 197 52.90 -14.79 -25.09
CA GLU A 197 54.22 -14.17 -24.97
C GLU A 197 55.35 -15.19 -25.17
N GLN A 198 55.24 -16.39 -24.61
CA GLN A 198 56.21 -17.46 -24.81
C GLN A 198 56.28 -17.87 -26.28
N ALA A 199 55.12 -18.06 -26.93
CA ALA A 199 55.05 -18.39 -28.36
C ALA A 199 55.70 -17.30 -29.23
N LYS A 200 55.45 -16.01 -28.93
CA LYS A 200 56.11 -14.88 -29.62
C LYS A 200 57.62 -14.89 -29.43
N ARG A 201 58.12 -15.09 -28.20
CA ARG A 201 59.57 -15.15 -27.93
C ARG A 201 60.25 -16.31 -28.68
N VAL A 202 59.60 -17.48 -28.73
CA VAL A 202 60.10 -18.63 -29.50
C VAL A 202 60.14 -18.28 -30.99
N GLN A 203 59.10 -17.67 -31.53
CA GLN A 203 59.06 -17.22 -32.93
C GLN A 203 60.18 -16.22 -33.25
N ASP A 204 60.37 -15.18 -32.42
CA ASP A 204 61.42 -14.17 -32.60
C ASP A 204 62.82 -14.78 -32.52
N SER A 205 63.07 -15.68 -31.57
CA SER A 205 64.35 -16.38 -31.44
C SER A 205 64.65 -17.29 -32.64
N THR A 206 63.61 -17.91 -33.21
CA THR A 206 63.72 -18.76 -34.39
C THR A 206 64.03 -17.91 -35.63
N LEU A 207 63.40 -16.73 -35.74
CA LEU A 207 63.65 -15.76 -36.80
C LEU A 207 65.07 -15.17 -36.70
N GLU A 208 65.53 -14.82 -35.50
CA GLU A 208 66.90 -14.39 -35.18
C GLU A 208 67.94 -15.46 -35.60
N ARG A 209 67.70 -16.72 -35.23
CA ARG A 209 68.56 -17.85 -35.64
C ARG A 209 68.60 -18.01 -37.15
N ALA A 210 67.45 -17.92 -37.83
CA ALA A 210 67.39 -17.99 -39.29
C ALA A 210 68.18 -16.85 -39.97
N LYS A 211 68.07 -15.62 -39.44
CA LYS A 211 68.85 -14.46 -39.93
C LYS A 211 70.35 -14.66 -39.74
N LYS A 212 70.80 -15.13 -38.57
CA LYS A 212 72.24 -15.39 -38.30
C LYS A 212 72.81 -16.50 -39.17
N VAL A 213 72.05 -17.57 -39.41
CA VAL A 213 72.45 -18.64 -40.32
C VAL A 213 72.59 -18.11 -41.75
N LYS A 214 71.64 -17.29 -42.21
CA LYS A 214 71.72 -16.65 -43.53
C LYS A 214 72.94 -15.73 -43.64
N ALA A 215 73.15 -14.84 -42.65
CA ALA A 215 74.28 -13.92 -42.64
C ALA A 215 75.64 -14.64 -42.64
N LYS A 216 75.77 -15.75 -41.89
CA LYS A 216 76.98 -16.57 -41.89
C LYS A 216 77.23 -17.21 -43.26
N ARG A 217 76.19 -17.76 -43.89
CA ARG A 217 76.28 -18.32 -45.25
C ARG A 217 76.68 -17.27 -46.27
N ASP A 218 76.06 -16.09 -46.22
CA ASP A 218 76.35 -14.99 -47.14
C ASP A 218 77.80 -14.48 -46.95
N ALA A 219 78.29 -14.38 -45.71
CA ALA A 219 79.68 -14.01 -45.41
C ALA A 219 80.69 -15.02 -45.99
N THR A 220 80.44 -16.34 -45.82
CA THR A 220 81.30 -17.37 -46.40
C THR A 220 81.32 -17.33 -47.94
N ALA A 221 80.18 -17.08 -48.57
CA ALA A 221 80.10 -16.94 -50.03
C ALA A 221 80.83 -15.69 -50.54
N ILE A 222 80.83 -14.59 -49.76
CA ILE A 222 81.60 -13.37 -50.06
C ILE A 222 83.11 -13.66 -49.96
N GLU A 223 83.56 -14.33 -48.89
CA GLU A 223 84.99 -14.68 -48.75
C GLU A 223 85.49 -15.61 -49.86
N GLN A 224 84.73 -16.66 -50.19
CA GLN A 224 85.09 -17.56 -51.29
C GLN A 224 85.26 -16.83 -52.61
N ARG A 225 84.33 -15.92 -52.93
CA ARG A 225 84.41 -15.10 -54.14
C ARG A 225 85.62 -14.16 -54.16
N ARG A 226 86.01 -13.62 -53.00
CA ARG A 226 87.21 -12.79 -52.86
C ARG A 226 88.49 -13.59 -53.04
N THR A 227 88.56 -14.79 -52.48
CA THR A 227 89.68 -15.72 -52.73
C THR A 227 89.78 -16.08 -54.20
N GLU A 228 88.65 -16.33 -54.85
CA GLU A 228 88.60 -16.64 -56.28
C GLU A 228 89.00 -15.43 -57.14
N LEU A 229 88.62 -14.21 -56.75
CA LEU A 229 89.12 -12.96 -57.34
C LEU A 229 90.64 -12.84 -57.26
N LEU A 230 91.22 -13.10 -56.08
CA LEU A 230 92.67 -13.09 -55.90
C LEU A 230 93.34 -14.13 -56.81
N ASN A 231 92.80 -15.34 -56.90
CA ASN A 231 93.32 -16.38 -57.78
C ASN A 231 93.26 -15.97 -59.26
N ILE A 232 92.17 -15.34 -59.68
CA ILE A 232 92.01 -14.83 -61.06
C ILE A 232 93.07 -13.74 -61.34
N LEU A 233 93.28 -12.81 -60.40
CA LEU A 233 94.29 -11.76 -60.52
C LEU A 233 95.72 -12.33 -60.59
N ILE A 234 96.00 -13.41 -59.86
CA ILE A 234 97.29 -14.11 -59.91
C ILE A 234 97.49 -14.84 -61.25
N THR A 235 96.45 -15.50 -61.76
CA THR A 235 96.56 -16.44 -62.89
C THR A 235 96.48 -15.74 -64.24
N ASP A 236 95.56 -14.79 -64.39
CA ASP A 236 95.26 -14.14 -65.67
C ASP A 236 95.93 -12.76 -65.82
N GLY A 237 96.53 -12.24 -64.75
CA GLY A 237 97.12 -10.90 -64.73
C GLY A 237 96.06 -9.80 -64.91
N ASP A 238 96.46 -8.71 -65.57
CA ASP A 238 95.70 -7.46 -65.64
C ASP A 238 94.46 -7.54 -66.56
N ILE A 239 93.40 -8.20 -66.06
CA ILE A 239 92.13 -8.34 -66.75
C ILE A 239 91.11 -7.30 -66.27
N GLY A 240 90.18 -6.90 -67.13
CA GLY A 240 89.15 -5.93 -66.79
C GLY A 240 88.08 -6.48 -65.83
N VAL A 241 87.46 -5.59 -65.05
CA VAL A 241 86.42 -5.92 -64.06
C VAL A 241 85.21 -6.67 -64.66
N SER A 242 84.86 -6.41 -65.92
CA SER A 242 83.80 -7.14 -66.62
C SER A 242 84.17 -8.61 -66.87
N ALA A 243 85.43 -8.90 -67.20
CA ALA A 243 85.90 -10.27 -67.42
C ALA A 243 85.97 -11.06 -66.10
N MET A 244 86.35 -10.41 -64.98
CA MET A 244 86.27 -11.02 -63.65
C MET A 244 84.82 -11.32 -63.25
N ALA A 245 83.88 -10.42 -63.53
CA ALA A 245 82.46 -10.59 -63.26
C ALA A 245 81.87 -11.79 -64.01
N ASP A 246 82.23 -11.97 -65.28
CA ASP A 246 81.80 -13.11 -66.10
C ASP A 246 82.39 -14.43 -65.57
N LYS A 247 83.67 -14.44 -65.15
CA LYS A 247 84.31 -15.65 -64.58
C LYS A 247 83.75 -16.06 -63.22
N LEU A 248 83.37 -15.10 -62.38
CA LEU A 248 82.85 -15.35 -61.03
C LEU A 248 81.32 -15.49 -60.98
N ASN A 249 80.66 -15.40 -62.15
CA ASN A 249 79.21 -15.34 -62.28
C ASN A 249 78.57 -14.34 -61.28
N ALA A 250 79.18 -13.17 -61.17
CA ALA A 250 78.83 -12.13 -60.20
C ALA A 250 78.55 -10.80 -60.90
N SER A 251 77.74 -9.93 -60.29
CA SER A 251 77.50 -8.61 -60.87
C SER A 251 78.78 -7.76 -60.83
N ARG A 252 78.98 -6.90 -61.84
CA ARG A 252 80.14 -5.98 -61.86
C ARG A 252 80.23 -5.12 -60.60
N GLY A 253 79.09 -4.69 -60.04
CA GLY A 253 79.04 -3.93 -58.79
C GLY A 253 79.52 -4.74 -57.58
N THR A 254 79.20 -6.04 -57.52
CA THR A 254 79.70 -6.95 -56.49
C THR A 254 81.20 -7.14 -56.60
N VAL A 255 81.71 -7.34 -57.81
CA VAL A 255 83.15 -7.47 -58.07
C VAL A 255 83.90 -6.18 -57.71
N TYR A 256 83.38 -5.00 -58.10
CA TYR A 256 83.95 -3.71 -57.70
C TYR A 256 84.00 -3.55 -56.18
N SER A 257 82.93 -3.93 -55.48
CA SER A 257 82.88 -3.86 -54.02
C SER A 257 83.91 -4.78 -53.37
N ASP A 258 84.09 -5.98 -53.90
CA ASP A 258 85.06 -6.95 -53.38
C ASP A 258 86.50 -6.54 -53.68
N LEU A 259 86.79 -6.06 -54.88
CA LEU A 259 88.09 -5.48 -55.23
C LEU A 259 88.42 -4.28 -54.34
N LYS A 260 87.43 -3.41 -54.08
CA LYS A 260 87.60 -2.30 -53.15
C LYS A 260 87.95 -2.79 -51.75
N THR A 261 87.25 -3.80 -51.22
CA THR A 261 87.57 -4.35 -49.89
C THR A 261 88.91 -5.07 -49.87
N LEU A 262 89.27 -5.83 -50.91
CA LEU A 262 90.59 -6.48 -51.03
C LEU A 262 91.71 -5.44 -51.11
N SER A 263 91.47 -4.29 -51.75
CA SER A 263 92.41 -3.19 -51.83
C SER A 263 92.55 -2.44 -50.51
N GLU A 264 91.44 -2.16 -49.83
CA GLU A 264 91.44 -1.59 -48.47
C GLU A 264 92.13 -2.52 -47.45
N ALA A 265 92.03 -3.83 -47.65
CA ALA A 265 92.76 -4.85 -46.88
C ALA A 265 94.24 -4.97 -47.28
N GLY A 266 94.70 -4.21 -48.28
CA GLY A 266 96.09 -4.20 -48.74
C GLY A 266 96.52 -5.44 -49.52
N GLN A 267 95.58 -6.29 -49.95
CA GLN A 267 95.88 -7.53 -50.68
C GLN A 267 96.07 -7.30 -52.17
N ILE A 268 95.53 -6.20 -52.69
CA ILE A 268 95.67 -5.80 -54.10
C ILE A 268 95.94 -4.31 -54.21
N SER A 269 96.71 -3.90 -55.22
CA SER A 269 97.00 -2.51 -55.56
C SER A 269 96.55 -2.22 -56.99
N LYS A 270 96.44 -0.92 -57.32
CA LYS A 270 96.09 -0.48 -58.66
C LYS A 270 97.34 0.04 -59.35
N ASN A 271 97.87 -0.70 -60.31
CA ASN A 271 98.89 -0.21 -61.22
C ASN A 271 98.20 0.52 -62.38
N GLY A 272 98.88 1.39 -63.13
CA GLY A 272 98.24 2.27 -64.13
C GLY A 272 97.39 1.59 -65.22
N ASN A 273 97.40 0.26 -65.33
CA ASN A 273 96.65 -0.52 -66.33
C ASN A 273 95.54 -1.42 -65.73
N GLY A 274 95.53 -1.65 -64.40
CA GLY A 274 94.42 -2.28 -63.68
C GLY A 274 94.79 -2.76 -62.28
N TRP A 275 94.36 -3.96 -61.88
CA TRP A 275 94.53 -4.47 -60.50
C TRP A 275 95.58 -5.56 -60.44
N GLU A 276 96.46 -5.51 -59.44
CA GLU A 276 97.49 -6.51 -59.18
C GLU A 276 97.48 -6.94 -57.71
N VAL A 277 97.91 -8.17 -57.43
CA VAL A 277 98.08 -8.67 -56.05
C VAL A 277 99.39 -8.12 -55.48
N VAL A 278 99.35 -7.65 -54.23
CA VAL A 278 100.50 -7.07 -53.49
C VAL A 278 101.33 -8.15 -52.82
#